data_AF-A0A3S5DNM4-F1
#
_entry.id   AF-A0A3S5DNM4-F1
#
_cell.length_a   1.000
_cell.length_b   1.000
_cell.length_c   1.000
_cell.angle_alpha   90.00
_cell.angle_beta   90.00
_cell.angle_gamma   90.00
#
_symmetry.space_group_name_H-M   'P 1'
#
loop_
_entity.id
_entity.type
_entity.pdbx_description
1 polymer ?
#
loop_
_entity_poly.entity_id
_entity_poly.type
_entity_poly.pdbx_seq_one_letter_code
_entity_poly.pdbx_strand_id
1 'polypeptide(L)'
;MGVIIQKKDGGYLYTTTDIACAKYRYETLHADRVLYYIDSRQHQHLMQAWTIVRKAGYVPDSVPLEHHMFGMMLGKDGKPFKTRAGGTVKLADLLDEALERARRLVAEKNPDMPADELEKLANAVWYWRSEICGSLQKPHY
;
A
#
# COMPACT_ATOMS: atom_id res chain seq x y z
N MET A 1 -19.82 -15.42 16.03
CA MET A 1 -19.99 -14.63 14.80
C MET A 1 -19.52 -15.50 13.63
N GLY A 2 -20.36 -15.76 12.63
CA GLY A 2 -20.02 -16.64 11.50
C GLY A 2 -19.36 -15.85 10.36
N VAL A 3 -18.24 -16.35 9.84
CA VAL A 3 -17.55 -15.77 8.67
C VAL A 3 -18.02 -16.52 7.42
N ILE A 4 -18.59 -15.79 6.46
CA ILE A 4 -19.08 -16.39 5.21
C ILE A 4 -17.90 -16.55 4.25
N ILE A 5 -17.65 -17.78 3.82
CA ILE A 5 -16.63 -18.12 2.80
C ILE A 5 -17.24 -18.60 1.48
N GLN A 6 -18.56 -18.83 1.45
CA GLN A 6 -19.29 -19.14 0.22
C GLN A 6 -20.74 -18.71 0.41
N LYS A 7 -21.30 -18.03 -0.59
CA LYS A 7 -22.71 -17.66 -0.64
C LYS A 7 -23.57 -18.84 -1.09
N LYS A 8 -24.88 -18.76 -0.82
CA LYS A 8 -25.84 -19.80 -1.25
C LYS A 8 -25.93 -19.99 -2.76
N ASP A 9 -25.59 -18.95 -3.54
CA ASP A 9 -25.53 -18.98 -5.01
C ASP A 9 -24.22 -19.59 -5.54
N GLY A 10 -23.35 -20.10 -4.66
CA GLY A 10 -22.06 -20.69 -5.00
C GLY A 10 -20.91 -19.69 -5.12
N GLY A 11 -21.19 -18.38 -5.05
CA GLY A 11 -20.18 -17.33 -5.16
C GLY A 11 -19.24 -17.27 -3.95
N TYR A 12 -17.94 -17.15 -4.22
CA TYR A 12 -16.90 -16.95 -3.20
C TYR A 12 -16.73 -15.47 -2.85
N LEU A 13 -16.17 -15.19 -1.67
CA LEU A 13 -15.91 -13.82 -1.20
C LEU A 13 -14.39 -13.62 -1.00
N TYR A 14 -14.00 -12.38 -0.69
CA TYR A 14 -12.60 -12.04 -0.41
C TYR A 14 -11.97 -12.91 0.69
N THR A 15 -12.74 -13.23 1.74
CA THR A 15 -12.27 -14.13 2.82
C THR A 15 -11.81 -15.48 2.28
N THR A 16 -12.50 -16.03 1.27
CA THR A 16 -12.15 -17.30 0.64
C THR A 16 -10.80 -17.20 -0.06
N THR A 17 -10.59 -16.11 -0.79
CA THR A 17 -9.33 -15.80 -1.47
C THR A 17 -8.20 -15.59 -0.48
N ASP A 18 -8.44 -14.90 0.63
CA ASP A 18 -7.41 -14.65 1.65
C ASP A 18 -6.95 -15.95 2.33
N ILE A 19 -7.89 -16.87 2.61
CA ILE A 19 -7.57 -18.20 3.15
C ILE A 19 -6.73 -18.98 2.15
N ALA A 20 -7.17 -19.03 0.89
CA ALA A 20 -6.44 -19.73 -0.17
C ALA A 20 -5.05 -19.12 -0.41
N CYS A 21 -4.92 -17.79 -0.32
CA CYS A 21 -3.66 -17.08 -0.49
C CYS A 21 -2.66 -17.42 0.62
N ALA A 22 -3.09 -17.40 1.88
CA ALA A 22 -2.23 -17.77 3.01
C ALA A 22 -1.76 -19.23 2.91
N LYS A 23 -2.70 -20.15 2.60
CA LYS A 23 -2.40 -21.57 2.38
C LYS A 23 -1.37 -21.76 1.27
N TYR A 24 -1.58 -21.13 0.11
CA TYR A 24 -0.69 -21.23 -1.04
C TYR A 24 0.71 -20.70 -0.74
N ARG A 25 0.83 -19.59 -0.02
CA ARG A 25 2.13 -19.01 0.36
C ARG A 25 2.94 -19.95 1.25
N TYR A 26 2.29 -20.71 2.12
CA TYR A 26 2.99 -21.68 2.96
C TYR A 26 3.27 -22.99 2.21
N GLU A 27 2.24 -23.62 1.63
CA GLU A 27 2.39 -24.96 1.04
C GLU A 27 3.18 -24.96 -0.27
N THR A 28 3.00 -23.94 -1.10
CA THR A 28 3.63 -23.89 -2.44
C THR A 28 4.87 -23.02 -2.45
N LEU A 29 4.83 -21.86 -1.80
CA LEU A 29 5.98 -20.93 -1.79
C LEU A 29 6.92 -21.15 -0.61
N HIS A 30 6.58 -22.06 0.31
CA HIS A 30 7.38 -22.39 1.49
C HIS A 30 7.78 -21.16 2.32
N ALA A 31 6.85 -20.22 2.46
CA ALA A 31 7.11 -18.99 3.21
C ALA A 31 7.31 -19.26 4.70
N ASP A 32 8.45 -18.81 5.24
CA ASP A 32 8.73 -18.82 6.68
C ASP A 32 8.08 -17.63 7.41
N ARG A 33 7.71 -16.57 6.68
CA ARG A 33 7.08 -15.35 7.18
C ARG A 33 6.31 -14.65 6.07
N VAL A 34 5.13 -14.11 6.38
CA VAL A 34 4.28 -13.42 5.40
C VAL A 34 3.89 -12.04 5.91
N LEU A 35 4.24 -11.01 5.14
CA LEU A 35 3.93 -9.61 5.45
C LEU A 35 2.81 -9.10 4.55
N TYR A 36 1.81 -8.47 5.15
CA TYR A 36 0.67 -7.87 4.47
C TYR A 36 0.68 -6.36 4.71
N TYR A 37 1.07 -5.60 3.68
CA TYR A 37 0.94 -4.15 3.65
C TYR A 37 -0.44 -3.78 3.11
N ILE A 38 -1.40 -3.59 4.02
CA ILE A 38 -2.82 -3.36 3.68
C ILE A 38 -3.37 -2.20 4.52
N ASP A 39 -4.37 -1.50 4.02
CA ASP A 39 -5.05 -0.43 4.76
C ASP A 39 -5.63 -0.94 6.09
N SER A 40 -5.47 -0.15 7.17
CA SER A 40 -5.91 -0.53 8.53
C SER A 40 -7.39 -0.90 8.64
N ARG A 41 -8.26 -0.37 7.77
CA ARG A 41 -9.69 -0.69 7.74
C ARG A 41 -9.98 -2.15 7.41
N GLN A 42 -9.04 -2.86 6.78
CA GLN A 42 -9.17 -4.29 6.44
C GLN A 42 -8.69 -5.23 7.55
N HIS A 43 -8.21 -4.69 8.68
CA HIS A 43 -7.64 -5.50 9.75
C HIS A 43 -8.58 -6.61 10.23
N GLN A 44 -9.85 -6.29 10.50
CA GLN A 44 -10.81 -7.26 11.00
C GLN A 44 -11.05 -8.42 10.01
N HIS A 45 -11.14 -8.13 8.70
CA HIS A 45 -11.34 -9.14 7.68
C HIS A 45 -10.14 -10.11 7.60
N LEU A 46 -8.92 -9.58 7.62
CA LEU A 46 -7.70 -10.37 7.62
C LEU A 46 -7.59 -11.25 8.86
N MET A 47 -7.84 -10.71 10.06
CA MET A 47 -7.76 -11.48 11.30
C MET A 47 -8.78 -12.61 11.35
N GLN A 48 -9.99 -12.39 10.82
CA GLN A 48 -11.00 -13.44 10.69
C GLN A 48 -10.56 -14.56 9.73
N ALA A 49 -10.03 -14.20 8.56
CA ALA A 49 -9.50 -15.17 7.60
C ALA A 49 -8.33 -15.97 8.20
N TRP A 50 -7.38 -15.31 8.86
CA TRP A 50 -6.22 -15.97 9.46
C TRP A 50 -6.59 -16.86 10.64
N THR A 51 -7.60 -16.48 11.42
CA THR A 51 -8.14 -17.37 12.46
C THR A 51 -8.64 -18.68 11.85
N ILE A 52 -9.30 -18.62 10.69
CA ILE A 52 -9.72 -19.82 9.96
C ILE A 52 -8.52 -20.61 9.45
N VAL A 53 -7.52 -19.94 8.86
CA VAL A 53 -6.27 -20.55 8.37
C VAL A 53 -5.56 -21.33 9.48
N ARG A 54 -5.44 -20.75 10.69
CA ARG A 54 -4.85 -21.42 11.86
C ARG A 54 -5.67 -22.63 12.30
N LYS A 55 -6.99 -22.45 12.45
CA LYS A 55 -7.89 -23.53 12.88
C LYS A 55 -7.95 -24.69 11.88
N ALA A 56 -7.79 -24.41 10.60
CA ALA A 56 -7.74 -25.41 9.54
C ALA A 56 -6.36 -26.08 9.40
N GLY A 57 -5.33 -25.60 10.12
CA GLY A 57 -3.98 -26.13 10.03
C GLY A 57 -3.27 -25.82 8.71
N TYR A 58 -3.75 -24.85 7.93
CA TYR A 58 -3.17 -24.51 6.62
C TYR A 58 -1.82 -23.79 6.74
N VAL A 59 -1.60 -23.06 7.83
CA VAL A 59 -0.32 -22.41 8.11
C VAL A 59 -0.03 -22.63 9.60
N PRO A 60 1.14 -23.19 9.98
CA PRO A 60 1.50 -23.44 11.37
C PRO A 60 1.78 -22.13 12.12
N ASP A 61 1.54 -22.10 13.43
CA ASP A 61 1.75 -20.91 14.27
C ASP A 61 3.19 -20.40 14.25
N SER A 62 4.16 -21.24 13.88
CA SER A 62 5.57 -20.87 13.70
C SER A 62 5.82 -19.92 12.53
N VAL A 63 4.93 -19.87 11.53
CA VAL A 63 5.03 -18.98 10.37
C VAL A 63 4.17 -17.73 10.63
N PRO A 64 4.75 -16.57 10.96
CA PRO A 64 3.98 -15.38 11.26
C PRO A 64 3.28 -14.81 10.01
N LEU A 65 2.00 -14.47 10.20
CA LEU A 65 1.19 -13.69 9.27
C LEU A 65 1.01 -12.30 9.88
N GLU A 66 1.62 -11.28 9.28
CA GLU A 66 1.71 -9.95 9.89
C GLU A 66 0.98 -8.90 9.07
N HIS A 67 0.11 -8.14 9.75
CA HIS A 67 -0.58 -7.00 9.14
C HIS A 67 0.21 -5.71 9.39
N HIS A 68 1.09 -5.39 8.45
CA HIS A 68 1.84 -4.12 8.41
C HIS A 68 0.95 -3.02 7.83
N MET A 69 -0.02 -2.61 8.64
CA MET A 69 -1.06 -1.72 8.15
C MET A 69 -0.61 -0.27 8.00
N PHE A 70 -1.19 0.40 7.02
CA PHE A 70 -1.03 1.83 6.79
C PHE A 70 -2.38 2.56 6.83
N GLY A 71 -2.34 3.85 7.19
CA GLY A 71 -3.52 4.71 7.22
C GLY A 71 -3.88 5.27 5.84
N MET A 72 -5.02 5.95 5.76
CA MET A 72 -5.42 6.63 4.52
C MET A 72 -4.50 7.81 4.20
N MET A 73 -4.20 8.00 2.92
CA MET A 73 -3.64 9.27 2.45
C MET A 73 -4.69 10.37 2.57
N LEU A 74 -4.39 11.36 3.42
CA LEU A 74 -5.25 12.53 3.63
C LEU A 74 -4.71 13.73 2.87
N GLY A 75 -5.61 14.54 2.33
CA GLY A 75 -5.31 15.87 1.82
C GLY A 75 -4.98 16.85 2.94
N LYS A 76 -4.61 18.09 2.56
CA LYS A 76 -4.35 19.18 3.53
C LYS A 76 -5.58 19.52 4.38
N ASP A 77 -6.77 19.13 3.94
CA ASP A 77 -8.05 19.31 4.61
C ASP A 77 -8.41 18.15 5.55
N GLY A 78 -7.52 17.15 5.71
CA GLY A 78 -7.76 15.97 6.55
C GLY A 78 -8.77 14.98 5.97
N LYS A 79 -9.24 15.19 4.72
CA LYS A 79 -10.16 14.28 4.02
C LYS A 79 -9.38 13.34 3.11
N PRO A 80 -9.98 12.21 2.66
CA PRO A 80 -9.34 11.32 1.70
C PRO A 80 -8.80 12.10 0.50
N PHE A 81 -7.56 11.82 0.13
CA PHE A 81 -6.86 12.54 -0.95
C PHE A 81 -7.67 12.46 -2.25
N LYS A 82 -8.17 13.62 -2.70
CA LYS A 82 -9.00 13.78 -3.89
C LYS A 82 -8.48 14.92 -4.75
N THR A 83 -8.80 14.88 -6.05
CA THR A 83 -8.54 16.00 -6.94
C THR A 83 -9.34 17.23 -6.49
N ARG A 84 -8.96 18.43 -6.95
CA ARG A 84 -9.72 19.67 -6.69
C ARG A 84 -11.17 19.60 -7.17
N ALA A 85 -11.45 18.74 -8.16
CA ALA A 85 -12.80 18.46 -8.67
C ALA A 85 -13.52 17.33 -7.91
N GLY A 86 -12.93 16.76 -6.86
CA GLY A 86 -13.54 15.74 -6.01
C GLY A 86 -13.43 14.30 -6.53
N GLY A 87 -12.72 14.07 -7.63
CA GLY A 87 -12.49 12.75 -8.23
C GLY A 87 -11.27 12.02 -7.67
N THR A 88 -11.11 10.75 -8.09
CA THR A 88 -9.91 9.94 -7.79
C THR A 88 -8.69 10.54 -8.48
N VAL A 89 -7.59 10.70 -7.75
CA VAL A 89 -6.31 11.15 -8.31
C VAL A 89 -5.66 9.97 -9.05
N LYS A 90 -5.26 10.18 -10.31
CA LYS A 90 -4.46 9.18 -11.02
C LYS A 90 -3.02 9.24 -10.50
N LEU A 91 -2.43 8.09 -10.25
CA LEU A 91 -1.04 8.02 -9.78
C LEU A 91 -0.07 8.65 -10.79
N ALA A 92 -0.28 8.43 -12.09
CA ALA A 92 0.54 9.04 -13.14
C ALA A 92 0.55 10.57 -13.04
N ASP A 93 -0.64 11.20 -13.03
CA ASP A 93 -0.79 12.65 -12.92
C ASP A 93 -0.12 13.20 -11.64
N LEU A 94 -0.19 12.46 -10.52
CA LEU A 94 0.46 12.84 -9.27
C LEU A 94 1.99 12.80 -9.35
N LEU A 95 2.54 11.78 -10.00
CA LEU A 95 3.98 11.62 -10.21
C LEU A 95 4.52 12.70 -11.15
N ASP A 96 3.79 13.00 -12.23
CA ASP A 96 4.13 14.06 -13.18
C ASP A 96 4.12 15.44 -12.49
N GLU A 97 3.10 15.75 -11.70
CA GLU A 97 3.03 17.00 -10.94
C GLU A 97 4.18 17.12 -9.94
N ALA A 98 4.53 16.02 -9.26
CA ALA A 98 5.65 16.00 -8.33
C ALA A 98 6.99 16.26 -9.05
N LEU A 99 7.17 15.71 -10.26
CA LEU A 99 8.39 15.89 -11.05
C LEU A 99 8.51 17.34 -11.55
N GLU A 100 7.41 17.93 -12.04
CA GLU A 100 7.40 19.34 -12.41
C GLU A 100 7.77 20.26 -11.23
N ARG A 101 7.23 19.98 -10.04
CA ARG A 101 7.55 20.73 -8.83
C ARG A 101 9.03 20.58 -8.45
N ALA A 102 9.59 19.38 -8.61
CA ALA A 102 11.02 19.13 -8.36
C ALA A 102 11.90 19.90 -9.36
N ARG A 103 11.57 19.88 -10.66
CA ARG A 103 12.27 20.65 -11.70
C ARG A 103 12.29 22.14 -11.39
N ARG A 104 11.12 22.72 -11.06
CA ARG A 104 11.03 24.15 -10.69
C ARG A 104 11.89 24.48 -9.48
N LEU A 105 11.84 23.66 -8.43
CA LEU A 105 12.63 23.87 -7.21
C LEU A 105 14.14 23.80 -7.47
N VAL A 106 14.60 22.85 -8.30
CA VAL A 106 16.03 22.70 -8.63
C VAL A 106 16.50 23.86 -9.50
N ALA A 107 15.71 24.26 -10.50
CA ALA A 107 16.01 25.38 -11.38
C ALA A 107 16.08 26.72 -10.62
N GLU A 108 15.15 26.97 -9.69
CA GLU A 108 15.16 28.16 -8.83
C GLU A 108 16.43 28.24 -7.95
N LYS A 109 16.96 27.10 -7.51
CA LYS A 109 18.14 27.04 -6.65
C LYS A 109 19.47 27.03 -7.40
N ASN A 110 19.47 26.56 -8.65
CA ASN A 110 20.67 26.40 -9.47
C ASN A 110 20.42 26.94 -10.89
N PRO A 111 20.28 28.27 -11.05
CA PRO A 111 19.90 28.88 -12.33
C PRO A 111 20.94 28.69 -13.44
N ASP A 112 22.21 28.50 -13.09
CA ASP A 112 23.33 28.37 -14.03
C ASP A 112 23.70 26.90 -14.35
N MET A 113 22.91 25.93 -13.88
CA MET A 113 23.19 24.51 -14.07
C MET A 113 22.84 24.05 -15.50
N PRO A 114 23.69 23.23 -16.15
CA PRO A 114 23.37 22.60 -17.42
C PRO A 114 22.07 21.80 -17.38
N ALA A 115 21.30 21.84 -18.47
CA ALA A 115 19.96 21.25 -18.52
C ALA A 115 19.94 19.74 -18.26
N ASP A 116 20.98 19.01 -18.68
CA ASP A 116 21.09 17.57 -18.48
C ASP A 116 21.40 17.20 -17.02
N GLU A 117 22.21 18.01 -16.34
CA GLU A 117 22.53 17.86 -14.93
C GLU A 117 21.35 18.25 -14.04
N LEU A 118 20.64 19.31 -14.41
CA LEU A 118 19.41 19.76 -13.75
C LEU A 118 18.33 18.68 -13.81
N GLU A 119 18.15 18.05 -14.97
CA GLU A 119 17.14 16.98 -15.13
C GLU A 119 17.48 15.74 -14.30
N LYS A 120 18.76 15.34 -14.21
CA LYS A 120 19.19 14.25 -13.33
C LYS A 120 18.94 14.58 -11.86
N LEU A 121 19.28 15.80 -11.44
CA LEU A 121 19.08 16.25 -10.07
C LEU A 121 17.59 16.36 -9.72
N ALA A 122 16.76 16.87 -10.63
CA ALA A 122 15.32 16.94 -10.44
C ALA A 122 14.68 15.55 -10.29
N ASN A 123 15.08 14.58 -11.12
CA ASN A 123 14.63 13.19 -10.99
C ASN A 123 15.08 12.56 -9.66
N ALA A 124 16.33 12.79 -9.24
CA ALA A 124 16.82 12.28 -7.96
C ALA A 124 16.04 12.88 -6.77
N VAL A 125 15.81 14.20 -6.77
CA VAL A 125 15.01 14.88 -5.74
C VAL A 125 13.55 14.41 -5.74
N TRP A 126 12.96 14.22 -6.92
CA TRP A 126 11.62 13.68 -7.07
C TRP A 126 11.51 12.26 -6.47
N TYR A 127 12.42 11.37 -6.83
CA TYR A 127 12.45 9.98 -6.36
C TYR A 127 12.61 9.91 -4.84
N TRP A 128 13.61 10.63 -4.31
CA TRP A 128 13.83 10.67 -2.87
C TRP A 128 12.62 11.22 -2.11
N ARG A 129 11.99 12.27 -2.62
CA ARG A 129 10.87 12.92 -1.92
C ARG A 129 9.58 12.11 -1.99
N SER A 130 9.36 11.35 -3.07
CA SER A 130 8.18 10.48 -3.20
C SER A 130 8.28 9.26 -2.27
N GLU A 131 9.45 8.62 -2.16
CA GLU A 131 9.69 7.51 -1.24
C GLU A 131 9.78 7.94 0.23
N ILE A 132 10.55 9.00 0.54
CA ILE A 132 10.73 9.47 1.92
C ILE A 132 9.40 9.96 2.50
N CYS A 133 8.61 10.72 1.73
CA CYS A 133 7.36 11.28 2.27
C CYS A 133 6.37 10.16 2.65
N GLY A 134 6.35 9.07 1.88
CA GLY A 134 5.55 7.88 2.19
C GLY A 134 6.06 7.10 3.40
N SER A 135 7.38 6.98 3.57
CA SER A 135 8.00 6.20 4.66
C SER A 135 8.15 6.96 6.00
N LEU A 136 8.24 8.29 5.97
CA LEU A 136 8.32 9.13 7.19
C LEU A 136 6.96 9.41 7.83
N GLN A 137 5.86 9.25 7.10
CA GLN A 137 4.55 9.27 7.72
C GLN A 137 4.42 8.02 8.58
N LYS A 138 4.58 8.19 9.90
CA LYS A 138 4.25 7.12 10.86
C LYS A 138 2.84 6.62 10.52
N PRO A 139 2.62 5.30 10.43
CA PRO A 139 1.27 4.80 10.26
C PRO A 139 0.45 5.36 11.43
N HIS A 140 -0.49 6.24 11.11
CA HIS A 140 -1.43 6.75 12.09
C HIS A 140 -2.44 5.62 12.33
N TYR A 141 -2.19 4.86 13.40
CA TYR A 141 -3.09 3.83 13.93
C TYR A 141 -4.19 4.47 14.77
#